data_AF-A0A1B0D893-F1
#
_entry.id   AF-A0A1B0D893-F1
#
_cell.length_a   1.000
_cell.length_b   1.000
_cell.length_c   1.000
_cell.angle_alpha   90.00
_cell.angle_beta   90.00
_cell.angle_gamma   90.00
#
_symmetry.space_group_name_H-M   'P 1'
#
loop_
_entity.id
_entity.type
_entity.pdbx_description
1 polymer ?
#
loop_
_entity_poly.entity_id
_entity_poly.type
_entity_poly.pdbx_seq_one_letter_code
_entity_poly.pdbx_strand_id
1 'polypeptide(L)'
;PCGSFRNKTSCKSDSDKSWTRLECEGSPCQPTLVIRNPTEVNSGLYRCSMNPYRPDNRTVLGIHVVNTYQLDVVPPDVMDSPPEFLGFGANVSVPLDGTAVLPCKVYSRIPPSIRWFRKQDNSSNYPSFAGDSYNHVIQYLESTFESVESSGQKLVGRDTYLSKFIINNVAEEDSGYYVCVSMNYNGYRIQETLLEVIVPERKLMKNQFFLLFLIPVIFAIIPLSMWLCFIVSRRRQRLNAKTSQIATPAEDSANIPLRNNTTILITNNYDNRRYTTLKNKSYWYYL
;
A
#
# COMPACT_ATOMS: atom_id res chain seq x y z
N PRO A 1 -14.67 2.29 17.03
CA PRO A 1 -15.51 1.86 15.87
C PRO A 1 -16.14 0.49 16.15
N CYS A 2 -17.45 0.45 16.40
CA CYS A 2 -18.23 -0.76 16.60
C CYS A 2 -18.45 -1.44 15.25
N GLY A 3 -18.18 -2.74 15.15
CA GLY A 3 -18.27 -3.52 13.91
C GLY A 3 -19.67 -3.52 13.29
N SER A 4 -19.69 -3.74 11.97
CA SER A 4 -20.89 -3.72 11.14
C SER A 4 -21.44 -5.14 10.98
N PHE A 5 -22.39 -5.55 11.84
CA PHE A 5 -23.32 -6.64 11.51
C PHE A 5 -24.64 -6.57 12.30
N ARG A 6 -25.65 -7.27 11.76
CA ARG A 6 -27.10 -7.14 11.98
C ARG A 6 -27.56 -7.25 13.45
N ASN A 7 -27.66 -6.10 14.11
CA ASN A 7 -28.81 -5.69 14.94
C ASN A 7 -28.56 -4.25 15.34
N LYS A 8 -29.32 -3.32 14.75
CA LYS A 8 -29.27 -1.90 15.16
C LYS A 8 -30.02 -1.73 16.48
N THR A 9 -29.45 -2.24 17.57
CA THR A 9 -29.70 -1.67 18.89
C THR A 9 -28.66 -0.58 19.11
N SER A 10 -29.15 0.64 19.32
CA SER A 10 -28.33 1.75 19.79
C SER A 10 -27.41 1.26 20.91
N CYS A 11 -26.11 1.59 20.86
CA CYS A 11 -25.20 1.38 21.98
C CYS A 11 -25.68 2.24 23.17
N LYS A 12 -26.71 1.79 23.88
CA LYS A 12 -26.83 2.14 25.28
C LYS A 12 -25.62 1.50 25.94
N SER A 13 -24.80 2.32 26.59
CA SER A 13 -23.84 1.85 27.56
C SER A 13 -24.62 1.09 28.61
N ASP A 14 -24.68 -0.23 28.45
CA ASP A 14 -25.24 -1.12 29.45
C ASP A 14 -24.28 -1.06 30.64
N SER A 15 -24.59 -0.18 31.59
CA SER A 15 -23.76 0.14 32.76
C SER A 15 -23.56 -1.04 33.70
N ASP A 16 -24.22 -2.17 33.44
CA ASP A 16 -24.24 -3.35 34.31
C ASP A 16 -23.29 -4.47 33.91
N LYS A 17 -22.56 -4.35 32.79
CA LYS A 17 -21.59 -5.40 32.38
C LYS A 17 -20.19 -5.09 32.91
N SER A 18 -19.81 -5.73 34.01
CA SER A 18 -18.47 -5.63 34.62
C SER A 18 -17.49 -6.65 34.03
N TRP A 19 -16.32 -6.18 33.61
CA TRP A 19 -15.20 -7.01 33.17
C TRP A 19 -14.71 -7.94 34.28
N THR A 20 -14.68 -9.24 34.02
CA THR A 20 -14.19 -10.26 34.97
C THR A 20 -12.71 -10.50 34.75
N ARG A 21 -11.89 -10.41 35.79
CA ARG A 21 -10.44 -10.67 35.69
C ARG A 21 -10.17 -12.17 35.53
N LEU A 22 -9.39 -12.54 34.52
CA LEU A 22 -8.97 -13.92 34.28
C LEU A 22 -7.74 -14.27 35.14
N GLU A 23 -7.73 -15.48 35.65
CA GLU A 23 -6.58 -16.07 36.34
C GLU A 23 -5.57 -16.58 35.30
N CYS A 24 -4.31 -16.20 35.44
CA CYS A 24 -3.24 -16.55 34.51
C CYS A 24 -2.20 -17.43 35.18
N GLU A 25 -1.59 -18.32 34.40
CA GLU A 25 -0.44 -19.12 34.81
C GLU A 25 0.82 -18.22 34.85
N GLY A 26 0.97 -17.49 35.96
CA GLY A 26 2.00 -16.47 36.16
C GLY A 26 1.39 -15.10 36.50
N SER A 27 1.89 -14.50 37.58
CA SER A 27 1.53 -13.12 37.99
C SER A 27 2.77 -12.25 37.93
N PRO A 28 2.84 -11.26 37.01
CA PRO A 28 1.80 -10.80 36.07
C PRO A 28 1.50 -11.77 34.91
N CYS A 29 0.31 -11.64 34.30
CA CYS A 29 -0.10 -12.44 33.13
C CYS A 29 0.86 -12.24 31.95
N GLN A 30 1.09 -13.28 31.15
CA GLN A 30 1.73 -13.07 29.85
C GLN A 30 0.84 -12.18 28.96
N PRO A 31 1.43 -11.39 28.04
CA PRO A 31 0.68 -10.57 27.10
C PRO A 31 -0.11 -11.40 26.09
N THR A 32 0.13 -12.71 26.01
CA THR A 32 -0.61 -13.69 25.21
C THR A 32 -1.55 -14.50 26.10
N LEU A 33 -2.84 -14.56 25.76
CA LEU A 33 -3.82 -15.41 26.43
C LEU A 33 -3.92 -16.77 25.72
N VAL A 34 -3.88 -17.86 26.48
CA VAL A 34 -4.00 -19.23 25.97
C VAL A 34 -5.23 -19.88 26.60
N ILE A 35 -6.23 -20.23 25.78
CA ILE A 35 -7.44 -20.94 26.21
C ILE A 35 -7.31 -22.39 25.74
N ARG A 36 -7.30 -23.33 26.68
CA ARG A 36 -7.19 -24.77 26.38
C ARG A 36 -8.58 -25.37 26.24
N ASN A 37 -8.80 -26.18 25.21
CA ASN A 37 -10.08 -26.84 24.90
C ASN A 37 -11.27 -25.85 24.88
N PRO A 38 -11.24 -24.85 23.99
CA PRO A 38 -12.30 -23.85 23.93
C PRO A 38 -13.64 -24.47 23.54
N THR A 39 -14.71 -23.94 24.11
CA THR A 39 -16.11 -24.29 23.87
C THR A 39 -16.89 -23.02 23.49
N GLU A 40 -18.11 -23.15 22.94
CA GLU A 40 -18.93 -21.99 22.53
C GLU A 40 -19.11 -20.96 23.65
N VAL A 41 -19.17 -21.39 24.91
CA VAL A 41 -19.29 -20.51 26.09
C VAL A 41 -18.06 -19.64 26.35
N ASN A 42 -16.94 -19.93 25.70
CA ASN A 42 -15.76 -19.07 25.72
C ASN A 42 -15.82 -17.96 24.66
N SER A 43 -16.88 -17.91 23.83
CA SER A 43 -17.06 -16.82 22.89
C SER A 43 -17.46 -15.54 23.62
N GLY A 44 -16.81 -14.42 23.32
CA GLY A 44 -17.05 -13.15 24.00
C GLY A 44 -15.96 -12.13 23.79
N LEU A 45 -15.99 -11.06 24.58
CA LEU A 45 -14.99 -10.00 24.49
C LEU A 45 -13.90 -10.21 25.54
N TYR A 46 -12.65 -10.20 25.08
CA TYR A 46 -11.46 -10.33 25.90
C TYR A 46 -10.67 -9.04 25.87
N ARG A 47 -10.23 -8.57 27.03
CA ARG A 47 -9.49 -7.32 27.18
C ARG A 47 -8.14 -7.56 27.81
N CYS A 48 -7.08 -7.19 27.10
CA CYS A 48 -5.73 -7.14 27.62
C CYS A 48 -5.44 -5.75 28.16
N SER A 49 -4.91 -5.66 29.37
CA SER A 49 -4.52 -4.41 30.02
C SER A 49 -3.09 -4.51 30.54
N MET A 50 -2.21 -3.64 30.04
CA MET A 50 -0.80 -3.59 30.42
C MET A 50 -0.44 -2.22 30.97
N ASN A 51 0.15 -2.16 32.16
CA ASN A 51 0.66 -0.92 32.74
C ASN A 51 1.78 -1.20 33.78
N PRO A 52 3.01 -0.69 33.62
CA PRO A 52 3.50 0.11 32.48
C PRO A 52 3.71 -0.77 31.24
N TYR A 53 3.53 -0.20 30.05
CA TYR A 53 3.85 -0.87 28.80
C TYR A 53 5.37 -1.01 28.64
N ARG A 54 5.85 -2.24 28.42
CA ARG A 54 7.26 -2.53 28.18
C ARG A 54 7.42 -3.20 26.82
N PRO A 55 7.92 -2.46 25.79
CA PRO A 55 8.18 -3.06 24.48
C PRO A 55 9.40 -3.99 24.52
N ASP A 56 10.35 -3.75 25.43
CA ASP A 56 11.54 -4.56 25.62
C ASP A 56 11.99 -4.58 27.09
N ASN A 57 13.09 -5.28 27.39
CA ASN A 57 13.55 -5.49 28.76
C ASN A 57 14.23 -4.26 29.40
N ARG A 58 14.48 -3.19 28.62
CA ARG A 58 15.18 -1.96 29.01
C ARG A 58 14.26 -0.74 29.04
N THR A 59 13.22 -0.74 28.22
CA THR A 59 12.31 0.38 28.02
C THR A 59 11.03 0.20 28.84
N VAL A 60 10.65 1.23 29.60
CA VAL A 60 9.41 1.25 30.40
C VAL A 60 8.64 2.51 30.07
N LEU A 61 7.50 2.35 29.41
CA LEU A 61 6.59 3.45 29.13
C LEU A 61 5.48 3.44 30.17
N GLY A 62 5.35 4.51 30.94
CA GLY A 62 4.31 4.72 31.95
C GLY A 62 2.91 4.94 31.35
N ILE A 63 2.59 4.23 30.26
CA ILE A 63 1.33 4.30 29.55
C ILE A 63 0.50 3.05 29.86
N HIS A 64 -0.82 3.24 29.90
CA HIS A 64 -1.78 2.16 30.02
C HIS A 64 -2.25 1.74 28.64
N VAL A 65 -1.85 0.54 28.20
CA VAL A 65 -2.27 -0.02 26.91
C VAL A 65 -3.40 -0.98 27.15
N VAL A 66 -4.49 -0.78 26.41
CA VAL A 66 -5.71 -1.57 26.54
C VAL A 66 -6.19 -2.00 25.16
N ASN A 67 -6.16 -3.30 24.91
CA ASN A 67 -6.65 -3.89 23.67
C ASN A 67 -7.84 -4.80 23.96
N THR A 68 -8.84 -4.76 23.09
CA THR A 68 -10.03 -5.63 23.20
C THR A 68 -10.12 -6.50 21.95
N TYR A 69 -10.36 -7.79 22.16
CA TYR A 69 -10.44 -8.84 21.16
C TYR A 69 -11.81 -9.51 21.26
N GLN A 70 -12.41 -9.86 20.13
CA GLN A 70 -13.60 -10.71 20.10
C GLN A 70 -13.15 -12.14 19.77
N LEU A 71 -13.51 -13.10 20.61
CA LEU A 71 -13.31 -14.52 20.37
C LEU A 71 -14.66 -15.14 20.02
N ASP A 72 -14.73 -15.84 18.90
CA ASP A 72 -15.88 -16.63 18.52
C ASP A 72 -15.43 -18.09 18.38
N VAL A 73 -15.94 -18.97 19.25
CA VAL A 73 -15.66 -20.41 19.23
C VAL A 73 -16.81 -21.10 18.51
N VAL A 74 -16.52 -21.69 17.36
CA VAL A 74 -17.51 -22.35 16.51
C VAL A 74 -17.31 -23.87 16.61
N PRO A 75 -18.38 -24.68 16.72
CA PRO A 75 -18.26 -26.13 16.70
C PRO A 75 -17.56 -26.63 15.43
N PRO A 76 -16.79 -27.72 15.52
CA PRO A 76 -16.14 -28.32 14.35
C PRO A 76 -17.14 -28.96 13.36
N ASP A 77 -18.44 -28.98 13.69
CA ASP A 77 -19.47 -29.73 12.96
C ASP A 77 -20.17 -28.94 11.85
N VAL A 78 -19.50 -27.92 11.32
CA VAL A 78 -19.90 -27.33 10.04
C VAL A 78 -18.84 -27.72 9.04
N MET A 79 -19.23 -28.57 8.09
CA MET A 79 -18.49 -29.03 6.92
C MET A 79 -18.16 -27.84 5.99
N ASP A 80 -17.51 -26.81 6.52
CA ASP A 80 -17.39 -25.50 5.91
C ASP A 80 -16.16 -25.45 5.00
N SER A 81 -16.41 -25.05 3.75
CA SER A 81 -15.38 -24.79 2.77
C SER A 81 -14.88 -23.35 2.87
N PRO A 82 -13.68 -23.06 2.33
CA PRO A 82 -13.30 -21.70 1.96
C PRO A 82 -14.40 -21.05 1.10
N PRO A 83 -14.49 -19.71 1.07
CA PRO A 83 -15.57 -19.03 0.35
C PRO A 83 -15.57 -19.39 -1.15
N GLU A 84 -16.73 -19.58 -1.75
CA GLU A 84 -16.86 -20.01 -3.15
C GLU A 84 -17.42 -18.90 -4.04
N PHE A 85 -16.79 -18.65 -5.19
CA PHE A 85 -17.27 -17.61 -6.11
C PHE A 85 -18.52 -18.06 -6.87
N LEU A 86 -19.55 -17.20 -6.85
CA LEU A 86 -20.79 -17.39 -7.58
C LEU A 86 -20.67 -16.76 -8.97
N GLY A 87 -19.97 -17.46 -9.87
CA GLY A 87 -19.70 -17.04 -11.25
C GLY A 87 -18.22 -16.85 -11.55
N PHE A 88 -17.89 -16.68 -12.83
CA PHE A 88 -16.52 -16.41 -13.29
C PHE A 88 -16.23 -14.91 -13.32
N GLY A 89 -14.94 -14.54 -13.23
CA GLY A 89 -14.50 -13.14 -13.30
C GLY A 89 -14.71 -12.65 -14.72
N ALA A 90 -15.83 -11.99 -14.95
CA ALA A 90 -16.15 -11.49 -16.28
C ALA A 90 -15.22 -10.33 -16.61
N ASN A 91 -14.52 -10.41 -17.73
CA ASN A 91 -13.74 -9.29 -18.26
C ASN A 91 -14.68 -8.11 -18.52
N VAL A 92 -14.21 -6.91 -18.21
CA VAL A 92 -15.00 -5.67 -18.28
C VAL A 92 -14.30 -4.72 -19.24
N SER A 93 -15.00 -4.27 -20.28
CA SER A 93 -14.48 -3.24 -21.21
C SER A 93 -15.30 -1.95 -21.05
N VAL A 94 -14.63 -0.82 -20.81
CA VAL A 94 -15.28 0.47 -20.49
C VAL A 94 -14.61 1.58 -21.29
N PRO A 95 -15.37 2.52 -21.89
CA PRO A 95 -14.78 3.67 -22.57
C PRO A 95 -14.05 4.60 -21.60
N LEU A 96 -13.05 5.32 -22.11
CA LEU A 96 -12.41 6.42 -21.38
C LEU A 96 -13.44 7.38 -20.76
N ASP A 97 -13.11 7.89 -19.58
CA ASP A 97 -13.97 8.76 -18.76
C ASP A 97 -15.28 8.09 -18.29
N GLY A 98 -15.45 6.78 -18.56
CA GLY A 98 -16.58 5.98 -18.09
C GLY A 98 -16.44 5.57 -16.62
N THR A 99 -17.36 4.70 -16.18
CA THR A 99 -17.34 4.08 -14.84
C THR A 99 -17.21 2.57 -14.97
N ALA A 100 -16.12 2.01 -14.44
CA ALA A 100 -15.95 0.57 -14.35
C ALA A 100 -16.50 0.04 -13.01
N VAL A 101 -17.22 -1.08 -13.07
CA VAL A 101 -17.75 -1.76 -11.89
C VAL A 101 -17.40 -3.24 -12.00
N LEU A 102 -16.49 -3.70 -11.12
CA LEU A 102 -16.06 -5.09 -11.04
C LEU A 102 -16.81 -5.76 -9.87
N PRO A 103 -17.76 -6.68 -10.12
CA PRO A 103 -18.49 -7.38 -9.07
C PRO A 103 -17.75 -8.65 -8.61
N CYS A 104 -17.75 -8.90 -7.31
CA CYS A 104 -17.25 -10.15 -6.72
C CYS A 104 -18.32 -10.72 -5.79
N LYS A 105 -18.96 -11.79 -6.25
CA LYS A 105 -20.07 -12.45 -5.56
C LYS A 105 -19.61 -13.79 -5.02
N VAL A 106 -19.82 -14.02 -3.73
CA VAL A 106 -19.26 -15.15 -3.00
C VAL A 106 -20.34 -15.81 -2.15
N TYR A 107 -20.39 -17.14 -2.15
CA TYR A 107 -21.11 -17.94 -1.18
C TYR A 107 -20.19 -18.37 -0.04
N SER A 108 -20.61 -18.16 1.20
CA SER A 108 -19.89 -18.62 2.38
C SER A 108 -20.84 -18.63 3.59
N ARG A 109 -20.99 -19.78 4.26
CA ARG A 109 -21.79 -19.87 5.49
C ARG A 109 -21.20 -19.05 6.63
N ILE A 110 -19.86 -18.95 6.66
CA ILE A 110 -19.11 -18.08 7.56
C ILE A 110 -18.97 -16.70 6.89
N PRO A 111 -19.26 -15.57 7.56
CA PRO A 111 -19.01 -14.24 7.00
C PRO A 111 -17.56 -14.08 6.49
N PRO A 112 -17.33 -13.96 5.17
CA PRO A 112 -15.98 -13.91 4.61
C PRO A 112 -15.48 -12.47 4.58
N SER A 113 -14.17 -12.23 4.66
CA SER A 113 -13.53 -10.96 4.29
C SER A 113 -13.32 -10.93 2.77
N ILE A 114 -13.76 -9.88 2.08
CA ILE A 114 -13.60 -9.71 0.63
C ILE A 114 -12.80 -8.43 0.34
N ARG A 115 -11.66 -8.57 -0.33
CA ARG A 115 -10.77 -7.45 -0.70
C ARG A 115 -10.40 -7.50 -2.17
N TRP A 116 -10.08 -6.34 -2.73
CA TRP A 116 -9.66 -6.17 -4.11
C TRP A 116 -8.20 -5.75 -4.18
N PHE A 117 -7.51 -6.25 -5.19
CA PHE A 117 -6.13 -5.89 -5.48
C PHE A 117 -5.93 -5.67 -6.98
N ARG A 118 -5.03 -4.75 -7.32
CA ARG A 118 -4.62 -4.43 -8.68
C ARG A 118 -3.24 -5.01 -8.95
N LYS A 119 -3.03 -5.61 -10.12
CA LYS A 119 -1.71 -6.09 -10.55
C LYS A 119 -0.76 -4.91 -10.74
N GLN A 120 0.42 -5.01 -10.18
CA GLN A 120 1.48 -4.04 -10.40
C GLN A 120 2.23 -4.38 -11.68
N ASP A 121 2.51 -3.38 -12.52
CA ASP A 121 3.40 -3.56 -13.66
C ASP A 121 4.82 -3.84 -13.14
N ASN A 122 5.51 -4.80 -13.76
CA ASN A 122 6.81 -5.37 -13.35
C ASN A 122 7.99 -4.37 -13.27
N SER A 123 7.74 -3.05 -13.29
CA SER A 123 8.73 -1.97 -13.26
C SER A 123 9.12 -1.49 -11.85
N SER A 124 8.41 -1.87 -10.79
CA SER A 124 8.84 -1.55 -9.43
C SER A 124 9.65 -2.70 -8.85
N ASN A 125 10.91 -2.41 -8.48
CA ASN A 125 11.70 -3.22 -7.54
C ASN A 125 10.76 -3.87 -6.53
N TYR A 126 10.81 -5.20 -6.41
CA TYR A 126 10.10 -5.93 -5.35
C TYR A 126 10.21 -5.10 -4.07
N PRO A 127 9.10 -4.59 -3.49
CA PRO A 127 9.19 -3.91 -2.21
C PRO A 127 9.89 -4.89 -1.29
N SER A 128 11.04 -4.49 -0.77
CA SER A 128 11.81 -5.32 0.13
C SER A 128 10.84 -5.75 1.23
N PHE A 129 10.66 -7.06 1.40
CA PHE A 129 9.79 -7.64 2.43
C PHE A 129 10.41 -7.40 3.82
N ALA A 130 10.67 -6.14 4.17
CA ALA A 130 11.30 -5.68 5.38
C ALA A 130 10.51 -4.47 5.91
N GLY A 131 9.78 -4.68 7.03
CA GLY A 131 9.01 -3.64 7.72
C GLY A 131 7.50 -3.64 7.40
N ASP A 132 6.74 -2.82 8.14
CA ASP A 132 5.27 -2.77 8.33
C ASP A 132 4.36 -2.67 7.05
N SER A 133 4.91 -2.87 5.85
CA SER A 133 4.23 -2.73 4.54
C SER A 133 3.40 -3.96 4.10
N TYR A 134 3.34 -5.03 4.89
CA TYR A 134 2.66 -6.29 4.51
C TYR A 134 1.13 -6.22 4.40
N ASN A 135 0.51 -5.12 4.86
CA ASN A 135 -0.96 -5.05 4.95
C ASN A 135 -1.66 -4.74 3.62
N HIS A 136 -0.88 -4.40 2.58
CA HIS A 136 -1.41 -3.87 1.32
C HIS A 136 -0.94 -4.63 0.08
N VAL A 137 -0.10 -5.66 0.19
CA VAL A 137 0.47 -6.34 -0.98
C VAL A 137 0.33 -7.85 -0.86
N ILE A 138 -0.01 -8.52 -1.97
CA ILE A 138 -0.04 -9.99 -2.08
C ILE A 138 0.76 -10.44 -3.30
N GLN A 139 1.30 -11.66 -3.25
CA GLN A 139 1.94 -12.31 -4.39
C GLN A 139 1.06 -13.47 -4.88
N TYR A 140 0.73 -13.47 -6.17
CA TYR A 140 -0.11 -14.48 -6.81
C TYR A 140 0.37 -14.71 -8.24
N LEU A 141 0.60 -15.98 -8.62
CA LEU A 141 1.10 -16.37 -9.95
C LEU A 141 2.31 -15.55 -10.40
N GLU A 142 3.33 -15.46 -9.54
CA GLU A 142 4.58 -14.70 -9.78
C GLU A 142 4.39 -13.19 -9.99
N SER A 143 3.17 -12.68 -9.86
CA SER A 143 2.82 -11.27 -9.97
C SER A 143 2.57 -10.67 -8.59
N THR A 144 2.91 -9.39 -8.44
CA THR A 144 2.62 -8.61 -7.24
C THR A 144 1.32 -7.85 -7.43
N PHE A 145 0.46 -7.87 -6.42
CA PHE A 145 -0.81 -7.16 -6.43
C PHE A 145 -0.90 -6.24 -5.21
N GLU A 146 -1.35 -5.01 -5.42
CA GLU A 146 -1.54 -3.99 -4.39
C GLU A 146 -3.02 -3.82 -4.05
N SER A 147 -3.33 -3.66 -2.77
CA SER A 147 -4.68 -3.51 -2.24
C SER A 147 -5.28 -2.22 -2.74
N VAL A 148 -6.48 -2.31 -3.31
CA VAL A 148 -7.27 -1.15 -3.70
C VAL A 148 -8.48 -0.99 -2.79
N GLU A 149 -8.90 0.26 -2.58
CA GLU A 149 -10.09 0.54 -1.79
C GLU A 149 -11.34 0.10 -2.55
N SER A 150 -12.23 -0.64 -1.89
CA SER A 150 -13.47 -1.14 -2.49
C SER A 150 -14.67 -0.73 -1.65
N SER A 151 -15.89 -0.97 -2.16
CA SER A 151 -17.13 -0.59 -1.45
C SER A 151 -17.38 -1.37 -0.15
N GLY A 152 -16.46 -2.25 0.23
CA GLY A 152 -16.66 -3.27 1.25
C GLY A 152 -17.63 -4.36 0.80
N GLN A 153 -17.69 -5.41 1.60
CA GLN A 153 -18.62 -6.53 1.41
C GLN A 153 -20.00 -6.24 2.02
N LYS A 154 -21.05 -6.76 1.38
CA LYS A 154 -22.42 -6.73 1.91
C LYS A 154 -23.07 -8.10 1.74
N LEU A 155 -23.86 -8.51 2.72
CA LEU A 155 -24.71 -9.71 2.63
C LEU A 155 -25.93 -9.38 1.76
N VAL A 156 -26.04 -10.01 0.60
CA VAL A 156 -27.08 -9.75 -0.42
C VAL A 156 -28.13 -10.88 -0.47
N GLY A 157 -27.78 -12.09 -0.04
CA GLY A 157 -28.68 -13.24 0.00
C GLY A 157 -28.42 -14.14 1.21
N ARG A 158 -29.00 -15.35 1.21
CA ARG A 158 -28.65 -16.39 2.19
C ARG A 158 -27.21 -16.81 1.95
N ASP A 159 -26.34 -16.56 2.93
CA ASP A 159 -24.90 -16.89 2.89
C ASP A 159 -24.18 -16.39 1.64
N THR A 160 -24.69 -15.30 1.05
CA THR A 160 -24.22 -14.75 -0.21
C THR A 160 -23.79 -13.31 -0.04
N TYR A 161 -22.51 -13.05 -0.29
CA TYR A 161 -21.85 -11.77 -0.09
C TYR A 161 -21.46 -11.17 -1.44
N LEU A 162 -21.50 -9.84 -1.52
CA LEU A 162 -21.11 -9.08 -2.71
C LEU A 162 -20.18 -7.96 -2.29
N SER A 163 -19.04 -7.87 -2.96
CA SER A 163 -18.17 -6.69 -2.96
C SER A 163 -18.09 -6.14 -4.39
N LYS A 164 -18.02 -4.81 -4.51
CA LYS A 164 -17.81 -4.14 -5.80
C LYS A 164 -16.58 -3.25 -5.71
N PHE A 165 -15.71 -3.35 -6.71
CA PHE A 165 -14.69 -2.35 -6.96
C PHE A 165 -15.19 -1.41 -8.06
N ILE A 166 -15.13 -0.10 -7.80
CA ILE A 166 -15.73 0.92 -8.65
C ILE A 166 -14.64 1.94 -8.97
N ILE A 167 -14.38 2.15 -10.26
CA ILE A 167 -13.47 3.18 -10.75
C ILE A 167 -14.31 4.19 -11.53
N ASN A 168 -14.27 5.44 -11.12
CA ASN A 168 -14.93 6.55 -11.81
C ASN A 168 -13.93 7.28 -12.70
N ASN A 169 -14.39 7.80 -13.84
CA ASN A 169 -13.55 8.51 -14.80
C ASN A 169 -12.33 7.68 -15.22
N VAL A 170 -12.60 6.48 -15.72
CA VAL A 170 -11.57 5.49 -16.07
C VAL A 170 -10.55 6.07 -17.05
N ALA A 171 -9.27 5.94 -16.71
CA ALA A 171 -8.13 6.35 -17.52
C ALA A 171 -7.49 5.14 -18.22
N GLU A 172 -6.69 5.38 -19.26
CA GLU A 172 -6.00 4.32 -20.01
C GLU A 172 -5.10 3.46 -19.11
N GLU A 173 -4.44 4.10 -18.15
CA GLU A 173 -3.61 3.46 -17.12
C GLU A 173 -4.38 2.57 -16.15
N ASP A 174 -5.71 2.64 -16.07
CA ASP A 174 -6.51 1.75 -15.22
C ASP A 174 -6.70 0.36 -15.85
N SER A 175 -6.37 0.21 -17.13
CA SER A 175 -6.41 -1.07 -17.83
C SER A 175 -5.46 -2.07 -17.18
N GLY A 176 -5.93 -3.29 -16.92
CA GLY A 176 -5.09 -4.31 -16.30
C GLY A 176 -5.86 -5.38 -15.54
N TYR A 177 -5.11 -6.24 -14.86
CA TYR A 177 -5.64 -7.35 -14.07
C TYR A 177 -5.95 -6.91 -12.65
N TYR A 178 -7.15 -7.23 -12.20
CA TYR A 178 -7.62 -7.05 -10.84
C TYR A 178 -8.01 -8.41 -10.27
N VAL A 179 -7.75 -8.62 -8.98
CA VAL A 179 -8.13 -9.84 -8.29
C VAL A 179 -9.03 -9.53 -7.11
N CYS A 180 -10.11 -10.28 -6.99
CA CYS A 180 -10.90 -10.36 -5.77
C CYS A 180 -10.40 -11.52 -4.92
N VAL A 181 -10.04 -11.24 -3.66
CA VAL A 181 -9.67 -12.25 -2.67
C VAL A 181 -10.79 -12.35 -1.65
N SER A 182 -11.32 -13.56 -1.48
CA SER A 182 -12.28 -13.88 -0.44
C SER A 182 -11.69 -14.86 0.56
N MET A 183 -11.80 -14.56 1.85
CA MET A 183 -11.19 -15.35 2.92
C MET A 183 -12.16 -15.53 4.09
N ASN A 184 -12.25 -16.76 4.61
CA ASN A 184 -12.82 -17.06 5.92
C ASN A 184 -11.80 -17.83 6.77
N TYR A 185 -12.16 -18.27 7.98
CA TYR A 185 -11.20 -19.00 8.82
C TYR A 185 -10.79 -20.37 8.28
N ASN A 186 -11.54 -20.93 7.32
CA ASN A 186 -11.21 -22.20 6.67
C ASN A 186 -10.32 -22.06 5.43
N GLY A 187 -10.09 -20.84 4.96
CA GLY A 187 -9.15 -20.55 3.89
C GLY A 187 -9.60 -19.42 2.97
N TYR A 188 -8.99 -19.35 1.80
CA TYR A 188 -9.22 -18.29 0.83
C TYR A 188 -9.44 -18.81 -0.59
N ARG A 189 -10.03 -17.96 -1.43
CA ARG A 189 -10.11 -18.12 -2.89
C ARG A 189 -9.82 -16.79 -3.56
N ILE A 190 -9.28 -16.87 -4.77
CA ILE A 190 -8.89 -15.72 -5.60
C ILE A 190 -9.60 -15.82 -6.95
N GLN A 191 -10.15 -14.72 -7.43
CA GLN A 191 -10.79 -14.60 -8.75
C GLN A 191 -10.20 -13.41 -9.49
N GLU A 192 -9.62 -13.67 -10.66
CA GLU A 192 -9.03 -12.65 -11.53
C GLU A 192 -10.08 -12.05 -12.48
N THR A 193 -9.90 -10.79 -12.87
CA THR A 193 -10.74 -10.05 -13.81
C THR A 193 -9.88 -9.05 -14.58
N LEU A 194 -10.00 -9.05 -15.91
CA LEU A 194 -9.36 -8.05 -16.77
C LEU A 194 -10.29 -6.85 -16.95
N LEU A 195 -9.78 -5.64 -16.67
CA LEU A 195 -10.40 -4.37 -17.06
C LEU A 195 -9.70 -3.86 -18.32
N GLU A 196 -10.45 -3.66 -19.40
CA GLU A 196 -9.97 -3.09 -20.65
C GLU A 196 -10.58 -1.70 -20.86
N VAL A 197 -9.73 -0.71 -21.15
CA VAL A 197 -10.16 0.68 -21.35
C VAL A 197 -10.21 0.98 -22.85
N ILE A 198 -11.41 1.26 -23.35
CA ILE A 198 -11.65 1.54 -24.77
C ILE A 198 -11.27 3.00 -25.05
N VAL A 199 -10.14 3.20 -25.71
CA VAL A 199 -9.63 4.51 -26.13
C VAL A 199 -10.18 4.86 -27.52
N PRO A 200 -10.85 6.02 -27.73
CA PRO A 200 -11.31 6.42 -29.05
C PRO A 200 -10.12 6.76 -29.96
N GLU A 201 -10.14 6.25 -31.19
CA GLU A 201 -9.07 6.34 -32.20
C GLU A 201 -8.54 7.77 -32.46
N ARG A 202 -9.35 8.81 -32.20
CA ARG A 202 -8.96 10.21 -32.43
C ARG A 202 -7.77 10.67 -31.57
N LYS A 203 -7.57 10.09 -30.37
CA LYS A 203 -6.38 10.42 -29.55
C LYS A 203 -5.09 9.90 -30.19
N LEU A 204 -5.14 8.74 -30.85
CA LEU A 204 -3.98 8.15 -31.53
C LEU A 204 -3.55 8.99 -32.76
N MET A 205 -4.52 9.55 -33.48
CA MET A 205 -4.23 10.42 -34.63
C MET A 205 -3.55 11.75 -34.26
N LYS A 206 -3.79 12.33 -33.07
CA LYS A 206 -3.21 13.62 -32.67
C LYS A 206 -1.68 13.60 -32.67
N ASN A 207 -1.06 12.49 -32.23
CA ASN A 207 0.39 12.33 -32.24
C ASN A 207 0.96 12.15 -33.67
N GLN A 208 0.18 11.55 -34.57
CA GLN A 208 0.57 11.40 -35.99
C GLN A 208 0.55 12.74 -36.75
N PHE A 209 -0.35 13.67 -36.39
CA PHE A 209 -0.36 15.02 -36.96
C PHE A 209 0.85 15.87 -36.56
N PHE A 210 1.37 15.73 -35.33
CA PHE A 210 2.60 16.44 -34.92
C PHE A 210 3.82 16.07 -35.79
N LEU A 211 3.94 14.81 -36.19
CA LEU A 211 4.99 14.35 -37.11
C LEU A 211 4.89 15.00 -38.49
N LEU A 212 3.67 15.24 -38.99
CA LEU A 212 3.45 15.92 -40.27
C LEU A 212 3.89 17.39 -40.25
N PHE A 213 3.84 18.07 -39.10
CA PHE A 213 4.35 19.44 -38.95
C PHE A 213 5.88 19.51 -38.85
N LEU A 214 6.57 18.43 -38.48
CA LEU A 214 8.04 18.39 -38.42
C LEU A 214 8.68 18.35 -39.82
N ILE A 215 8.02 17.71 -40.79
CA ILE A 215 8.51 17.58 -42.17
C ILE A 215 8.76 18.95 -42.84
N PRO A 216 7.80 19.89 -42.91
CA PRO A 216 8.03 21.21 -43.50
C PRO A 216 9.05 22.05 -42.73
N VAL A 217 9.16 21.88 -41.41
CA VAL A 217 10.17 22.56 -40.58
C VAL A 217 11.58 22.10 -40.95
N ILE A 218 11.79 20.79 -41.14
CA ILE A 218 13.08 20.24 -41.60
C ILE A 218 13.43 20.79 -42.99
N PHE A 219 12.47 20.80 -43.92
CA PHE A 219 12.68 21.36 -45.27
C PHE A 219 12.96 22.87 -45.28
N ALA A 220 12.53 23.62 -44.26
CA ALA A 220 12.88 25.04 -44.12
C ALA A 220 14.26 25.24 -43.48
N ILE A 221 14.66 24.39 -42.52
CA ILE A 221 15.94 24.49 -41.82
C ILE A 221 17.13 24.12 -42.72
N ILE A 222 16.98 23.14 -43.62
CA ILE A 222 18.05 22.72 -44.55
C ILE A 222 18.54 23.89 -45.44
N PRO A 223 17.69 24.61 -46.21
CA PRO A 223 18.14 25.73 -47.03
C PRO A 223 18.63 26.91 -46.19
N LEU A 224 18.02 27.19 -45.03
CA LEU A 224 18.49 28.23 -44.13
C LEU A 224 19.87 27.93 -43.56
N SER A 225 20.13 26.68 -43.17
CA SER A 225 21.44 26.26 -42.68
C SER A 225 22.50 26.27 -43.79
N MET A 226 22.16 25.82 -45.01
CA MET A 226 23.04 25.92 -46.17
C MET A 226 23.36 27.37 -46.52
N TRP A 227 22.37 28.27 -46.46
CA TRP A 227 22.57 29.69 -46.71
C TRP A 227 23.41 30.36 -45.62
N LEU A 228 23.17 30.02 -44.36
CA LEU A 228 23.97 30.51 -43.23
C LEU A 228 25.42 30.01 -43.33
N CYS A 229 25.63 28.73 -43.66
CA CYS A 229 26.94 28.16 -43.94
C CYS A 229 27.65 28.86 -45.10
N PHE A 230 26.92 29.22 -46.17
CA PHE A 230 27.47 29.98 -47.29
C PHE A 230 27.87 31.41 -46.90
N ILE A 231 27.09 32.08 -46.07
CA ILE A 231 27.44 33.42 -45.55
C ILE A 231 28.67 33.33 -44.64
N VAL A 232 28.72 32.34 -43.75
CA VAL A 232 29.85 32.13 -42.84
C VAL A 232 31.11 31.73 -43.61
N SER A 233 31.02 30.86 -44.62
CA SER A 233 32.16 30.47 -45.45
C SER A 233 32.68 31.67 -46.27
N ARG A 234 31.79 32.50 -46.83
CA ARG A 234 32.19 33.77 -47.46
C ARG A 234 32.85 34.74 -46.48
N ARG A 235 32.33 34.85 -45.25
CA ARG A 235 32.94 35.69 -44.20
C ARG A 235 34.31 35.15 -43.77
N ARG A 236 34.45 33.83 -43.62
CA ARG A 236 35.74 33.17 -43.33
C ARG A 236 36.74 33.33 -44.48
N GLN A 237 36.31 33.25 -45.73
CA GLN A 237 37.17 33.54 -46.88
C GLN A 237 37.64 35.00 -46.91
N ARG A 238 36.81 35.95 -46.46
CA ARG A 238 37.19 37.36 -46.31
C ARG A 238 38.12 37.61 -45.11
N LEU A 239 38.00 36.82 -44.05
CA LEU A 239 38.89 36.83 -42.89
C LEU A 239 40.23 36.14 -43.19
N ASN A 240 40.27 35.09 -44.01
CA ASN A 240 41.50 34.37 -44.36
C ASN A 240 42.33 35.05 -45.47
N ALA A 241 41.86 36.17 -46.04
CA ALA A 241 42.64 37.03 -46.95
C ALA A 241 43.47 38.10 -46.22
N LYS A 242 43.37 38.19 -44.89
CA LYS A 242 44.22 39.03 -44.04
C LYS A 242 44.60 38.22 -42.81
N THR A 243 45.84 38.35 -42.37
CA THR A 243 46.38 37.65 -41.18
C THR A 243 46.89 36.24 -41.45
N SER A 244 47.94 36.17 -42.27
CA SER A 244 49.12 35.41 -41.86
C SER A 244 49.87 36.27 -40.83
N GLN A 245 50.31 35.65 -39.73
CA GLN A 245 51.34 36.07 -38.76
C GLN A 245 50.93 36.10 -37.27
N ILE A 246 51.62 35.21 -36.54
CA ILE A 246 52.27 35.35 -35.22
C ILE A 246 51.68 34.58 -34.03
N ALA A 247 52.64 34.03 -33.27
CA ALA A 247 52.60 32.91 -32.34
C ALA A 247 52.31 33.30 -30.87
N THR A 248 52.03 32.26 -30.07
CA THR A 248 51.96 32.17 -28.60
C THR A 248 53.29 32.50 -27.90
N PRO A 249 53.34 32.85 -26.58
CA PRO A 249 53.54 31.81 -25.53
C PRO A 249 53.05 32.11 -24.07
N ALA A 250 53.08 31.03 -23.24
CA ALA A 250 53.36 30.88 -21.79
C ALA A 250 52.49 31.65 -20.73
N GLU A 251 51.76 30.98 -19.83
CA GLU A 251 52.16 30.27 -18.58
C GLU A 251 52.56 31.22 -17.43
N ASP A 252 51.76 31.27 -16.36
CA ASP A 252 52.29 31.43 -15.00
C ASP A 252 51.33 30.85 -13.94
N SER A 253 51.97 30.34 -12.90
CA SER A 253 51.52 29.54 -11.78
C SER A 253 51.40 30.38 -10.50
N ALA A 254 50.56 30.00 -9.54
CA ALA A 254 50.85 30.09 -8.10
C ALA A 254 49.69 29.59 -7.21
N ASN A 255 50.08 28.95 -6.13
CA ASN A 255 49.32 28.18 -5.16
C ASN A 255 48.84 28.98 -3.91
N ILE A 256 47.69 28.57 -3.33
CA ILE A 256 47.40 28.25 -1.89
C ILE A 256 47.54 29.40 -0.85
N PRO A 257 46.58 29.66 0.10
CA PRO A 257 46.31 28.70 1.20
C PRO A 257 44.89 28.54 1.79
N LEU A 258 44.80 27.41 2.51
CA LEU A 258 43.75 26.86 3.37
C LEU A 258 43.51 27.68 4.66
N ARG A 259 42.24 27.76 5.10
CA ARG A 259 41.76 27.70 6.52
C ARG A 259 40.23 27.94 6.53
N ASN A 260 39.33 27.38 7.36
CA ASN A 260 39.41 26.73 8.67
C ASN A 260 38.24 25.73 8.85
N ASN A 261 38.42 24.89 9.86
CA ASN A 261 37.53 23.85 10.38
C ASN A 261 36.34 24.43 11.16
N THR A 262 35.21 23.71 11.17
CA THR A 262 34.24 23.82 12.27
C THR A 262 33.79 22.43 12.71
N THR A 263 34.17 22.06 13.92
CA THR A 263 33.69 20.90 14.67
C THR A 263 32.51 21.35 15.52
N ILE A 264 31.37 20.65 15.46
CA ILE A 264 30.26 20.84 16.40
C ILE A 264 30.27 19.67 17.38
N LEU A 265 30.50 20.02 18.65
CA LEU A 265 30.38 19.16 19.83
C LEU A 265 28.90 19.03 20.21
N ILE A 266 28.42 17.80 20.41
CA ILE A 266 27.24 17.54 21.23
C ILE A 266 27.73 16.77 22.45
N THR A 267 27.73 17.42 23.60
CA THR A 267 27.90 16.77 24.89
C THR A 267 26.56 16.22 25.34
N ASN A 268 26.55 15.00 25.88
CA ASN A 268 25.41 14.49 26.63
C ASN A 268 25.95 14.05 27.99
N ASN A 269 25.46 14.65 29.07
CA ASN A 269 25.79 14.24 30.43
C ASN A 269 24.57 14.38 31.35
N TYR A 270 24.52 13.41 32.26
CA TYR A 270 23.63 13.16 33.37
C TYR A 270 22.30 12.46 33.02
N ASP A 271 21.88 11.41 33.71
CA ASP A 271 22.19 11.04 35.09
C ASP A 271 22.00 9.55 35.36
N ASN A 272 22.66 9.12 36.43
CA ASN A 272 22.89 7.77 36.91
C ASN A 272 21.84 7.45 37.99
N ARG A 273 20.92 6.49 37.80
CA ARG A 273 20.08 5.97 38.91
C ARG A 273 19.83 4.46 38.88
N ARG A 274 19.79 3.95 40.11
CA ARG A 274 19.91 2.56 40.57
C ARG A 274 18.79 1.64 40.08
N TYR A 275 19.16 0.39 39.85
CA TYR A 275 18.28 -0.74 39.57
C TYR A 275 17.41 -1.07 40.79
N THR A 276 16.10 -1.12 40.59
CA THR A 276 15.18 -1.94 41.40
C THR A 276 14.32 -2.76 40.44
N THR A 277 14.37 -4.08 40.59
CA THR A 277 13.58 -5.05 39.83
C THR A 277 12.13 -5.00 40.28
N LEU A 278 11.30 -4.26 39.56
CA LEU A 278 9.84 -4.28 39.72
C LEU A 278 9.20 -5.01 38.54
N LYS A 279 8.60 -6.18 38.85
CA LYS A 279 7.94 -7.10 37.91
C LYS A 279 6.77 -6.40 37.19
N ASN A 280 6.52 -6.79 35.92
CA ASN A 280 5.41 -6.31 35.08
C ASN A 280 4.04 -6.38 35.80
N LYS A 281 3.04 -5.64 35.31
CA LYS A 281 1.63 -5.77 35.73
C LYS A 281 0.73 -5.81 34.50
N SER A 282 0.57 -7.01 33.94
CA SER A 282 -0.33 -7.32 32.83
C SER A 282 -1.47 -8.18 33.33
N TYR A 283 -2.69 -7.87 32.88
CA TYR A 283 -3.93 -8.49 33.31
C TYR A 283 -4.87 -8.73 32.12
N TRP A 284 -5.56 -9.86 32.14
CA TRP A 284 -6.62 -10.18 31.18
C TRP A 284 -7.99 -10.12 31.84
N TYR A 285 -8.97 -9.67 31.06
CA TYR A 285 -10.36 -9.62 31.47
C TYR A 285 -11.26 -10.21 30.38
N TYR A 286 -12.41 -10.72 30.79
CA TYR A 286 -13.44 -11.28 29.92
C TYR A 286 -14.79 -10.61 30.24
N LEU A 287 -15.61 -10.41 29.21
CA LEU A 287 -16.96 -9.85 29.29
C LEU A 287 -17.96 -10.73 28.54
#